data_AF-A0A6J1RAE7-F1
#
_entry.id   AF-A0A6J1RAE7-F1
#
_cell.length_a   1.000
_cell.length_b   1.000
_cell.length_c   1.000
_cell.angle_alpha   90.00
_cell.angle_beta   90.00
_cell.angle_gamma   90.00
#
_symmetry.space_group_name_H-M   'P 1'
#
loop_
_entity.id
_entity.type
_entity.pdbx_description
1 polymer ?
#
loop_
_entity_poly.entity_id
_entity_poly.type
_entity_poly.pdbx_seq_one_letter_code
_entity_poly.pdbx_strand_id
1 'polypeptide(L)'
;MSNFTKWHLTLIIISCASLGHALECYVCTDQEGNRDKCLNTIKTCEQGQDICLTEIKWGSTPYWSQGAKKQFYVSKKCATKRECERLQRSNMPDCTHIWYQDWKCSSCCQGDRCNYYVISGGNERKIHSGIFAITVLMSLLGASRFQ
;
A
#
# COMPACT_ATOMS: atom_id res chain seq x y z
N MET A 1 27.06 29.66 -18.81
CA MET A 1 25.71 29.23 -18.39
C MET A 1 24.98 30.41 -17.80
N SER A 2 23.84 30.80 -18.39
CA SER A 2 23.01 31.90 -17.90
C SER A 2 22.51 31.59 -16.48
N ASN A 3 22.31 32.63 -15.65
CA ASN A 3 21.72 32.46 -14.31
C ASN A 3 20.37 31.72 -14.38
N PHE A 4 19.60 31.91 -15.45
CA PHE A 4 18.34 31.22 -15.69
C PHE A 4 18.50 29.69 -15.74
N THR A 5 19.51 29.19 -16.45
CA THR A 5 19.78 27.75 -16.57
C THR A 5 20.20 27.13 -15.24
N LYS A 6 20.89 27.89 -14.37
CA LYS A 6 21.26 27.43 -13.02
C LYS A 6 20.04 27.25 -12.12
N TRP A 7 19.14 28.24 -12.06
CA TRP A 7 17.91 28.16 -11.25
C TRP A 7 17.00 27.00 -11.66
N HIS A 8 16.88 26.72 -12.96
CA HIS A 8 16.10 25.59 -13.46
C HIS A 8 16.71 24.23 -13.11
N LEU A 9 18.03 24.07 -13.23
CA LEU A 9 18.74 22.87 -12.78
C LEU A 9 18.54 22.64 -11.28
N THR A 10 18.62 23.69 -10.46
CA THR A 10 18.37 23.60 -9.02
C THR A 10 16.93 23.16 -8.72
N LEU A 11 15.93 23.70 -9.41
CA LEU A 11 14.52 23.31 -9.25
C LEU A 11 14.27 21.84 -9.63
N ILE A 12 14.89 21.36 -10.71
CA ILE A 12 14.78 19.96 -11.14
C ILE A 12 15.42 19.04 -10.10
N ILE A 13 16.60 19.39 -9.58
CA ILE A 13 17.29 18.61 -8.54
C ILE A 13 16.44 18.52 -7.26
N ILE A 14 15.85 19.64 -6.81
CA ILE A 14 14.95 19.68 -5.65
C ILE A 14 13.72 18.79 -5.88
N SER A 15 13.12 18.84 -7.07
CA SER A 15 11.95 18.02 -7.41
C SER A 15 12.26 16.53 -7.53
N CYS A 16 13.47 16.14 -7.94
CA CYS A 16 13.86 14.74 -8.03
C CYS A 16 14.20 14.13 -6.67
N ALA A 17 14.72 14.95 -5.74
CA ALA A 17 15.06 14.50 -4.39
C ALA A 17 13.84 14.05 -3.56
N SER A 18 12.63 14.53 -3.89
CA SER A 18 11.37 14.14 -3.22
C SER A 18 10.73 12.85 -3.75
N LEU A 19 11.33 12.18 -4.74
CA LEU A 19 10.78 10.95 -5.33
C LEU A 19 11.10 9.67 -4.52
N GLY A 20 11.99 9.76 -3.54
CA GLY A 20 12.46 8.61 -2.75
C GLY A 20 11.61 8.34 -1.50
N HIS A 21 10.37 7.91 -1.66
CA HIS A 21 9.59 7.38 -0.54
C HIS A 21 9.70 5.85 -0.51
N ALA A 22 10.31 5.32 0.54
CA ALA A 22 10.28 3.89 0.83
C ALA A 22 8.92 3.55 1.46
N LEU A 23 8.20 2.61 0.85
CA LEU A 23 6.86 2.24 1.29
C LEU A 23 6.86 1.79 2.76
N GLU A 24 5.96 2.34 3.55
CA GLU A 24 5.73 1.90 4.93
C GLU A 24 4.36 1.23 5.08
N CYS A 25 4.29 0.13 5.82
CA CYS A 25 3.03 -0.55 6.12
C CYS A 25 2.89 -0.83 7.62
N TYR A 26 1.64 -0.90 8.11
CA TYR A 26 1.38 -1.54 9.40
C TYR A 26 1.66 -3.05 9.28
N VAL A 27 2.28 -3.64 10.31
CA VAL A 27 2.65 -5.05 10.34
C VAL A 27 2.22 -5.73 11.64
N CYS A 28 1.60 -6.89 11.53
CA CYS A 28 1.21 -7.71 12.65
C CYS A 28 0.92 -9.13 12.19
N THR A 29 0.99 -10.10 13.09
CA THR A 29 0.70 -11.50 12.78
C THR A 29 -0.31 -12.03 13.77
N ASP A 30 -1.42 -12.56 13.24
CA ASP A 30 -2.47 -13.26 13.95
C ASP A 30 -2.91 -12.58 15.25
N GLN A 31 -3.10 -11.26 15.20
CA GLN A 31 -3.64 -10.51 16.33
C GLN A 31 -5.16 -10.65 16.38
N GLU A 32 -5.72 -10.81 17.57
CA GLU A 32 -7.17 -10.88 17.75
C GLU A 32 -7.81 -9.49 17.51
N GLY A 33 -8.20 -9.23 16.26
CA GLY A 33 -8.72 -7.94 15.82
C GLY A 33 -7.66 -6.92 15.40
N ASN A 34 -8.13 -5.76 14.93
CA ASN A 34 -7.28 -4.66 14.45
C ASN A 34 -6.89 -3.72 15.58
N ARG A 35 -6.03 -4.20 16.48
CA ARG A 35 -5.59 -3.48 17.68
C ARG A 35 -4.10 -3.71 17.92
N ASP A 36 -3.57 -3.09 18.96
CA ASP A 36 -2.21 -3.31 19.45
C ASP A 36 -1.17 -3.18 18.34
N LYS A 37 -0.45 -4.26 18.03
CA LYS A 37 0.58 -4.28 16.97
C LYS A 37 0.03 -3.89 15.61
N CYS A 38 -1.21 -4.25 15.27
CA CYS A 38 -1.80 -3.94 13.97
C CYS A 38 -2.06 -2.43 13.75
N LEU A 39 -2.03 -1.61 14.80
CA LEU A 39 -2.20 -0.15 14.72
C LEU A 39 -0.94 0.64 15.07
N ASN A 40 0.06 0.00 15.69
CA ASN A 40 1.22 0.70 16.26
C ASN A 40 2.56 0.22 15.70
N THR A 41 2.62 -0.96 15.08
CA THR A 41 3.86 -1.50 14.52
C THR A 41 3.93 -1.19 13.04
N ILE A 42 4.85 -0.32 12.66
CA ILE A 42 5.12 0.09 11.28
C ILE A 42 6.47 -0.49 10.87
N LYS A 43 6.57 -0.97 9.63
CA LYS A 43 7.82 -1.42 9.01
C LYS A 43 7.98 -0.76 7.64
N THR A 44 9.19 -0.27 7.37
CA THR A 44 9.62 0.10 6.02
C THR A 44 9.82 -1.17 5.20
N CYS A 45 9.14 -1.26 4.06
CA CYS A 45 9.13 -2.45 3.22
C CYS A 45 10.49 -2.68 2.53
N GLU A 46 10.80 -3.95 2.27
CA GLU A 46 12.06 -4.38 1.65
C GLU A 46 12.06 -4.11 0.14
N GLN A 47 13.22 -4.22 -0.51
CA GLN A 47 13.31 -4.05 -1.96
C GLN A 47 12.39 -5.06 -2.67
N GLY A 48 11.55 -4.56 -3.58
CA GLY A 48 10.58 -5.37 -4.32
C GLY A 48 9.23 -5.55 -3.62
N GLN A 49 9.08 -5.14 -2.36
CA GLN A 49 7.78 -5.06 -1.69
C GLN A 49 7.13 -3.69 -1.94
N ASP A 50 6.14 -3.68 -2.82
CA ASP A 50 5.52 -2.48 -3.38
C ASP A 50 4.05 -2.30 -2.94
N ILE A 51 3.54 -3.16 -2.07
CA ILE A 51 2.15 -3.11 -1.61
C ILE A 51 2.00 -3.54 -0.14
N CYS A 52 1.01 -2.97 0.55
CA CYS A 52 0.59 -3.46 1.86
C CYS A 52 -0.53 -4.50 1.70
N LEU A 53 -0.36 -5.65 2.33
CA LEU A 53 -1.33 -6.74 2.38
C LEU A 53 -1.93 -6.84 3.79
N THR A 54 -3.24 -6.98 3.85
CA THR A 54 -3.99 -7.33 5.07
C THR A 54 -4.79 -8.60 4.85
N GLU A 55 -4.73 -9.51 5.82
CA GLU A 55 -5.54 -10.71 5.88
C GLU A 55 -6.36 -10.71 7.17
N ILE A 56 -7.64 -11.01 7.06
CA ILE A 56 -8.52 -11.28 8.21
C ILE A 56 -9.09 -12.67 8.06
N LYS A 57 -9.04 -13.45 9.14
CA LYS A 57 -9.63 -14.79 9.22
C LYS A 57 -10.63 -14.83 10.37
N TRP A 58 -11.75 -15.51 10.14
CA TRP A 58 -12.74 -15.82 11.16
C TRP A 58 -12.81 -17.33 11.33
N GLY A 59 -12.64 -17.81 12.55
CA GLY A 59 -12.70 -19.22 12.88
C GLY A 59 -12.12 -19.53 14.25
N SER A 60 -11.98 -20.82 14.54
CA SER A 60 -11.32 -21.37 15.74
C SER A 60 -9.87 -21.71 15.41
N THR A 61 -9.02 -20.70 15.25
CA THR A 61 -7.58 -20.91 14.98
C THR A 61 -6.77 -21.02 16.27
N PRO A 62 -5.65 -21.78 16.30
CA PRO A 62 -5.03 -22.51 15.19
C PRO A 62 -5.61 -23.91 14.91
N TYR A 63 -6.38 -24.50 15.83
CA TYR A 63 -7.01 -25.82 15.64
C TYR A 63 -8.49 -25.78 16.02
N TRP A 64 -9.32 -26.43 15.20
CA TRP A 64 -10.72 -26.65 15.54
C TRP A 64 -10.80 -27.50 16.81
N SER A 65 -11.54 -27.03 17.80
CA SER A 65 -11.93 -27.81 18.96
C SER A 65 -13.40 -27.56 19.29
N GLN A 66 -14.06 -28.59 19.80
CA GLN A 66 -15.47 -28.50 20.19
C GLN A 66 -15.62 -27.47 21.32
N GLY A 67 -16.41 -26.42 21.07
CA GLY A 67 -16.61 -25.33 22.03
C GLY A 67 -15.58 -24.19 21.97
N ALA A 68 -14.61 -24.23 21.04
CA ALA A 68 -13.73 -23.08 20.83
C ALA A 68 -14.52 -21.84 20.40
N LYS A 69 -14.25 -20.72 21.07
CA LYS A 69 -14.78 -19.42 20.69
C LYS A 69 -14.24 -19.03 19.31
N LYS A 70 -15.14 -18.78 18.35
CA LYS A 70 -14.79 -18.15 17.07
C LYS A 70 -14.42 -16.68 17.31
N GLN A 71 -13.33 -16.24 16.71
CA GLN A 71 -12.87 -14.87 16.80
C GLN A 71 -12.13 -14.45 15.53
N PHE A 72 -12.00 -13.14 15.32
CA PHE A 72 -11.29 -12.59 14.16
C PHE A 72 -9.81 -12.48 14.48
N TYR A 73 -8.98 -12.89 13.53
CA TYR A 73 -7.54 -12.65 13.59
C TYR A 73 -7.10 -11.84 12.38
N VAL A 74 -6.25 -10.85 12.62
CA VAL A 74 -5.75 -9.90 11.63
C VAL A 74 -4.24 -10.08 11.50
N SER A 75 -3.79 -10.19 10.26
CA SER A 75 -2.39 -10.18 9.88
C SER A 75 -2.17 -9.08 8.84
N LYS A 76 -1.09 -8.31 8.99
CA LYS A 76 -0.70 -7.24 8.07
C LYS A 76 0.78 -7.38 7.75
N LYS A 77 1.16 -7.20 6.49
CA LYS A 77 2.56 -7.28 6.06
C LYS A 77 2.83 -6.47 4.80
N CYS A 78 4.09 -6.11 4.60
CA CYS A 78 4.61 -5.74 3.28
C CYS A 78 4.59 -6.97 2.37
N ALA A 79 4.22 -6.79 1.11
CA ALA A 79 4.15 -7.87 0.12
C ALA A 79 4.53 -7.34 -1.27
N THR A 80 4.66 -8.25 -2.23
CA THR A 80 4.69 -7.89 -3.65
C THR A 80 3.26 -7.78 -4.18
N LYS A 81 3.01 -6.93 -5.17
CA LYS A 81 1.72 -6.83 -5.86
C LYS A 81 1.22 -8.20 -6.34
N ARG A 82 2.10 -9.00 -6.94
CA ARG A 82 1.78 -10.35 -7.42
C ARG A 82 1.31 -11.27 -6.31
N GLU A 83 2.00 -11.29 -5.16
CA GLU A 83 1.61 -12.09 -4.00
C GLU A 83 0.24 -11.65 -3.47
N CYS A 84 0.06 -10.33 -3.33
CA CYS A 84 -1.15 -9.76 -2.78
C CYS A 84 -2.38 -10.11 -3.63
N GLU A 85 -2.31 -9.88 -4.95
CA GLU A 85 -3.40 -10.20 -5.87
C GLU A 85 -3.67 -11.71 -5.97
N ARG A 86 -2.65 -12.55 -5.81
CA ARG A 86 -2.84 -14.01 -5.76
C ARG A 86 -3.67 -14.41 -4.53
N LEU A 87 -3.33 -13.87 -3.37
CA LEU A 87 -4.06 -14.13 -2.12
C LEU A 87 -5.46 -13.54 -2.15
N GLN A 88 -5.63 -12.33 -2.71
CA GLN A 88 -6.93 -11.72 -2.91
C GLN A 88 -7.82 -12.58 -3.80
N ARG A 89 -7.32 -13.03 -4.96
CA ARG A 89 -8.07 -13.95 -5.85
C ARG A 89 -8.40 -15.28 -5.19
N SER A 90 -7.54 -15.79 -4.31
CA SER A 90 -7.75 -17.07 -3.63
C SER A 90 -8.74 -16.97 -2.46
N ASN A 91 -8.70 -15.89 -1.68
CA ASN A 91 -9.44 -15.79 -0.42
C ASN A 91 -10.76 -15.03 -0.57
N MET A 92 -10.86 -14.05 -1.47
CA MET A 92 -12.08 -13.24 -1.61
C MET A 92 -13.33 -14.02 -2.04
N PRO A 93 -13.28 -15.11 -2.83
CA PRO A 93 -14.47 -15.92 -3.11
C PRO A 93 -15.15 -16.49 -1.85
N ASP A 94 -14.35 -16.83 -0.84
CA ASP A 94 -14.83 -17.40 0.43
C ASP A 94 -14.98 -16.33 1.54
N CYS A 95 -14.79 -15.04 1.22
CA CYS A 95 -14.94 -13.91 2.13
C CYS A 95 -16.43 -13.57 2.32
N THR A 96 -17.17 -14.41 3.05
CA THR A 96 -18.64 -14.30 3.17
C THR A 96 -19.11 -13.46 4.35
N HIS A 97 -18.25 -13.24 5.35
CA HIS A 97 -18.60 -12.60 6.63
C HIS A 97 -19.70 -13.33 7.44
N ILE A 98 -19.98 -14.59 7.12
CA ILE A 98 -20.98 -15.41 7.81
C ILE A 98 -20.42 -15.93 9.13
N TRP A 99 -21.09 -15.67 10.25
CA TRP A 99 -20.56 -15.92 11.60
C TRP A 99 -20.38 -17.41 11.96
N TYR A 100 -21.15 -18.33 11.36
CA TYR A 100 -21.05 -19.77 11.65
C TYR A 100 -20.08 -20.51 10.73
N GLN A 101 -19.74 -19.94 9.58
CA GLN A 101 -18.77 -20.50 8.63
C GLN A 101 -17.38 -19.93 8.92
N ASP A 102 -16.33 -20.70 8.64
CA ASP A 102 -14.98 -20.13 8.62
C ASP A 102 -14.78 -19.40 7.30
N TRP A 103 -14.13 -18.26 7.35
CA TRP A 103 -13.85 -17.46 6.15
C TRP A 103 -12.56 -16.67 6.31
N LYS A 104 -12.00 -16.28 5.18
CA LYS A 104 -10.78 -15.50 5.11
C LYS A 104 -10.89 -14.45 4.02
N CYS A 105 -10.47 -13.23 4.31
CA CYS A 105 -10.44 -12.14 3.35
C CYS A 105 -9.03 -11.59 3.21
N SER A 106 -8.69 -11.08 2.02
CA SER A 106 -7.42 -10.43 1.75
C SER A 106 -7.65 -9.09 1.05
N SER A 107 -6.98 -8.05 1.53
CA SER A 107 -7.07 -6.70 0.99
C SER A 107 -5.67 -6.17 0.64
N CYS A 108 -5.56 -5.57 -0.53
CA CYS A 108 -4.34 -4.98 -1.07
C CYS A 108 -4.50 -3.46 -1.15
N CYS A 109 -3.48 -2.70 -0.74
CA CYS A 109 -3.45 -1.25 -0.96
C CYS A 109 -2.03 -0.75 -1.21
N GLN A 110 -1.90 0.28 -2.05
CA GLN A 110 -0.62 0.90 -2.39
C GLN A 110 -0.54 2.31 -1.80
N GLY A 111 0.58 2.62 -1.17
CA GLY A 111 0.86 3.90 -0.53
C GLY A 111 1.16 3.76 0.97
N ASP A 112 1.84 4.76 1.54
CA ASP A 112 2.31 4.71 2.91
C ASP A 112 1.17 4.55 3.91
N ARG A 113 1.30 3.55 4.77
CA ARG A 113 0.41 3.22 5.88
C ARG A 113 -1.06 3.09 5.46
N CYS A 114 -1.31 2.74 4.20
CA CYS A 114 -2.66 2.63 3.63
C CYS A 114 -3.51 1.53 4.29
N ASN A 115 -2.87 0.54 4.91
CA ASN A 115 -3.51 -0.61 5.52
C ASN A 115 -3.86 -0.38 7.01
N TYR A 116 -4.24 0.83 7.39
CA TYR A 116 -4.71 1.11 8.76
C TYR A 116 -5.97 0.29 9.10
N TYR A 117 -6.97 0.30 8.21
CA TYR A 117 -8.17 -0.53 8.32
C TYR A 117 -7.93 -1.95 7.80
N VAL A 118 -8.82 -2.88 8.19
CA VAL A 118 -8.67 -4.31 7.83
C VAL A 118 -9.02 -4.58 6.38
N ILE A 119 -10.16 -4.03 5.93
CA ILE A 119 -10.59 -4.07 4.53
C ILE A 119 -10.69 -2.61 4.09
N SER A 120 -9.76 -2.20 3.23
CA SER A 120 -9.75 -0.87 2.64
C SER A 120 -10.11 -1.02 1.17
N GLY A 121 -11.29 -0.57 0.77
CA GLY A 121 -11.65 -0.40 -0.65
C GLY A 121 -10.84 0.75 -1.25
N GLY A 122 -9.56 0.52 -1.50
CA GLY A 122 -8.66 1.56 -2.01
C GLY A 122 -8.91 1.80 -3.50
N ASN A 123 -9.53 2.94 -3.82
CA ASN A 123 -9.57 3.43 -5.20
C ASN A 123 -8.14 3.72 -5.67
N GLU A 124 -7.68 3.08 -6.75
CA GLU A 124 -6.40 3.39 -7.38
C GLU A 124 -6.43 4.85 -7.87
N ARG A 125 -5.74 5.76 -7.16
CA ARG A 125 -5.56 7.12 -7.65
C ARG A 125 -4.61 7.08 -8.85
N LYS A 126 -5.17 7.06 -10.07
CA LYS A 126 -4.40 7.18 -11.31
C LYS A 126 -3.73 8.55 -11.35
N ILE A 127 -2.40 8.57 -11.24
CA ILE A 127 -1.62 9.80 -11.46
C ILE A 127 -1.70 10.13 -12.96
N HIS A 128 -2.27 11.30 -13.30
CA HIS A 128 -2.37 11.77 -14.67
C HIS A 128 -0.99 12.22 -15.19
N SER A 129 -0.29 11.31 -15.88
CA SER A 129 1.02 11.53 -16.52
C SER A 129 1.07 12.77 -17.45
N GLY A 130 -0.06 13.15 -18.06
CA GLY A 130 -0.13 14.29 -18.99
C GLY A 130 0.23 15.65 -18.38
N ILE A 131 -0.06 15.87 -17.09
CA ILE A 131 0.24 17.15 -16.43
C ILE A 131 1.75 17.36 -16.30
N PHE A 132 2.49 16.28 -16.04
CA PHE A 132 3.95 16.32 -15.90
C PHE A 132 4.65 16.54 -17.26
N ALA A 133 4.10 15.99 -18.34
CA ALA A 133 4.64 16.20 -19.69
C ALA A 133 4.48 17.67 -20.15
N ILE A 134 3.35 18.29 -19.84
CA ILE A 134 3.06 19.68 -20.21
C ILE A 134 3.99 20.66 -19.48
N THR A 135 4.26 20.45 -18.19
CA THR A 135 5.18 21.31 -17.43
C THR A 135 6.62 21.20 -17.94
N VAL A 136 7.07 20.01 -18.31
CA VAL A 136 8.41 19.82 -18.92
C VAL A 136 8.49 20.49 -20.31
N LEU A 137 7.46 20.35 -21.15
CA LEU A 137 7.45 20.94 -22.49
C LEU A 137 7.48 22.47 -22.47
N MET A 138 6.68 23.10 -21.59
CA MET A 138 6.67 24.56 -21.41
C MET A 138 8.03 25.09 -20.92
N SER A 139 8.75 24.30 -20.12
CA SER A 139 10.08 24.64 -19.62
C SER A 139 11.13 24.63 -20.74
N LEU A 140 11.06 23.65 -21.65
CA LEU A 140 11.96 23.55 -22.81
C LEU A 140 11.71 24.66 -23.84
N LEU A 141 10.43 24.99 -24.09
CA LEU A 141 10.05 26.08 -24.98
C LEU A 141 10.48 27.45 -24.42
N GLY A 142 10.37 27.65 -23.10
CA GLY A 142 10.86 28.86 -22.43
C GLY A 142 12.39 29.04 -22.54
N ALA A 143 13.16 27.95 -22.43
CA ALA A 143 14.62 27.99 -22.59
C ALA A 143 15.07 28.33 -24.02
N SER A 144 14.33 27.87 -25.04
CA SER A 144 14.63 28.14 -26.46
C SER A 144 14.39 29.59 -26.91
N ARG A 145 13.62 30.39 -26.15
CA ARG A 145 13.35 31.81 -26.46
C ARG A 145 14.37 32.79 -25.88
N PHE A 146 15.31 32.32 -25.05
CA PHE A 146 16.33 33.13 -24.38
C PHE A 146 17.76 32.92 -24.95
N GLN A 147 17.86 32.33 -26.14
CA GLN A 147 19.07 32.24 -26.94
C GLN A 147 18.91 33.03 -28.23
#